data_AF-A0A2N2XJR3-F1
#
_entry.id   AF-A0A2N2XJR3-F1
#
_cell.length_a   1.000
_cell.length_b   1.000
_cell.length_c   1.000
_cell.angle_alpha   90.00
_cell.angle_beta   90.00
_cell.angle_gamma   90.00
#
_symmetry.space_group_name_H-M   'P 1'
#
loop_
_entity.id
_entity.type
_entity.pdbx_description
1 polymer ?
#
loop_
_entity_poly.entity_id
_entity_poly.type
_entity_poly.pdbx_seq_one_letter_code
_entity_poly.pdbx_strand_id
1 'polypeptide(L)' 'TAMGSAKTFNMIVLGAFLKLKPIVKMENVEKGLAKSLPARHHKSIPMNMKAIAKGLEIVEKV' A
#
# COMPACT_ATOMS: atom_id res chain seq x y z
N THR A 1 -5.34 14.17 13.30
CA THR A 1 -5.08 14.11 11.84
C THR A 1 -5.24 12.67 11.37
N ALA A 2 -6.11 12.44 10.39
CA ALA A 2 -6.97 11.24 10.30
C ALA A 2 -6.32 9.88 9.97
N MET A 3 -5.01 9.80 9.69
CA MET A 3 -4.27 8.52 9.68
C MET A 3 -2.85 8.79 10.19
N GLY A 4 -2.61 8.48 11.46
CA GLY A 4 -1.43 8.87 12.24
C GLY A 4 -0.11 8.20 11.87
N SER A 5 0.30 8.16 10.59
CA SER A 5 1.70 7.88 10.28
C SER A 5 2.09 8.48 8.93
N ALA A 6 3.00 9.47 8.94
CA ALA A 6 3.72 9.90 7.75
C ALA A 6 4.45 8.73 7.06
N LYS A 7 4.77 7.68 7.82
CA LYS A 7 5.45 6.46 7.35
C LYS A 7 4.64 5.62 6.35
N THR A 8 3.32 5.83 6.24
CA THR A 8 2.44 5.08 5.31
C THR A 8 1.90 5.95 4.18
N PHE A 9 2.32 7.20 4.06
CA PHE A 9 1.82 8.10 3.01
C PHE A 9 2.19 7.60 1.61
N ASN A 10 3.43 7.13 1.43
CA ASN A 10 3.89 6.52 0.18
C ASN A 10 3.05 5.31 -0.24
N MET A 11 2.51 4.54 0.71
CA MET A 11 1.63 3.41 0.42
C MET A 11 0.27 3.85 -0.10
N ILE A 12 -0.26 4.97 0.40
CA ILE A 12 -1.50 5.58 -0.14
C ILE A 12 -1.25 6.01 -1.58
N VAL A 13 -0.12 6.69 -1.85
CA VAL A 13 0.25 7.10 -3.22
C VAL A 13 0.41 5.88 -4.14
N LEU A 14 1.04 4.80 -3.67
CA LEU A 14 1.17 3.56 -4.43
C LEU A 14 -0.20 2.97 -4.78
N GLY A 15 -1.13 2.92 -3.83
CA GLY A 15 -2.49 2.44 -4.10
C GLY A 15 -3.21 3.27 -5.15
N ALA A 16 -3.19 4.59 -4.99
CA ALA A 16 -3.75 5.52 -5.98
C ALA A 16 -3.17 5.28 -7.39
N PHE A 17 -1.85 5.15 -7.49
CA PHE A 17 -1.17 4.86 -8.75
C PHE A 17 -1.61 3.52 -9.36
N LEU A 18 -1.67 2.44 -8.56
CA LEU A 18 -2.04 1.12 -9.05
C LEU A 18 -3.50 1.02 -9.50
N LYS A 19 -4.40 1.85 -8.98
CA LYS A 19 -5.78 1.96 -9.52
C LYS A 19 -5.79 2.47 -10.95
N LEU A 20 -4.99 3.51 -11.22
CA LEU A 20 -4.87 4.10 -12.56
C LEU A 20 -4.06 3.21 -13.51
N LYS A 21 -3.04 2.53 -12.96
CA LYS A 21 -2.10 1.68 -13.68
C LYS A 21 -2.00 0.31 -12.99
N PRO A 22 -2.93 -0.63 -13.27
CA PRO A 22 -2.97 -1.95 -12.63
C PRO A 22 -1.89 -2.90 -13.21
N ILE A 23 -0.63 -2.54 -13.03
CA ILE A 23 0.53 -3.24 -13.59
C ILE A 23 0.96 -4.46 -12.75
N VAL A 24 0.43 -4.59 -11.53
CA VAL A 24 0.69 -5.72 -10.63
C VAL A 24 -0.59 -6.11 -9.88
N LYS A 25 -0.70 -7.39 -9.52
CA LYS A 25 -1.78 -7.89 -8.64
C LYS A 25 -1.50 -7.51 -7.19
N MET A 26 -2.55 -7.24 -6.41
CA MET A 26 -2.42 -6.91 -4.98
C MET A 26 -1.70 -7.99 -4.17
N GLU A 27 -1.94 -9.27 -4.47
CA GLU A 27 -1.23 -10.40 -3.86
C GLU A 27 0.29 -10.34 -4.10
N ASN A 28 0.72 -9.86 -5.27
CA ASN A 28 2.14 -9.73 -5.59
C ASN A 28 2.77 -8.56 -4.81
N VAL A 29 1.99 -7.51 -4.51
CA VAL A 29 2.45 -6.39 -3.67
C VAL A 29 2.72 -6.86 -2.26
N GLU A 30 1.80 -7.64 -1.66
CA GLU A 30 1.98 -8.20 -0.32
C GLU A 30 3.19 -9.15 -0.26
N LYS A 31 3.30 -10.08 -1.23
CA LYS A 31 4.46 -10.97 -1.35
C LYS A 31 5.76 -10.20 -1.54
N GLY A 32 5.73 -9.12 -2.33
CA GLY A 32 6.87 -8.22 -2.53
C GLY A 32 7.32 -7.57 -1.22
N LEU A 33 6.37 -7.02 -0.45
CA LEU A 33 6.66 -6.44 0.88
C LEU A 33 7.24 -7.49 1.84
N ALA A 34 6.67 -8.69 1.89
CA ALA A 34 7.18 -9.77 2.75
C ALA A 34 8.61 -10.19 2.36
N LYS A 35 8.90 -10.25 1.05
CA LYS A 35 10.23 -10.59 0.54
C LYS A 35 11.26 -9.48 0.76
N SER A 36 10.86 -8.21 0.63
CA SER A 36 11.77 -7.06 0.72
C SER A 36 12.04 -6.61 2.16
N LEU A 37 11.12 -6.87 3.09
CA LEU A 37 11.26 -6.43 4.48
C LEU A 37 11.91 -7.52 5.35
N PRO A 38 12.81 -7.15 6.27
CA PRO A 38 13.27 -8.06 7.32
C PRO A 38 12.09 -8.57 8.18
N ALA A 39 12.13 -9.82 8.64
CA ALA A 39 11.04 -10.46 9.38
C ALA A 39 10.51 -9.63 10.58
N ARG A 40 11.40 -8.94 11.31
CA ARG A 40 11.04 -8.04 12.43
C ARG A 40 10.09 -6.89 12.04
N HIS A 41 10.02 -6.55 10.75
CA HIS A 41 9.17 -5.50 10.19
C HIS A 41 7.89 -6.06 9.53
N HIS A 42 7.69 -7.38 9.48
CA HIS A 42 6.48 -7.95 8.87
C HIS A 42 5.20 -7.52 9.58
N LYS A 43 5.28 -7.19 10.88
CA LYS A 43 4.16 -6.59 11.63
C LYS A 43 3.60 -5.29 11.03
N SER A 44 4.38 -4.56 10.23
CA SER A 44 3.88 -3.36 9.54
C SER A 44 3.23 -3.64 8.19
N ILE A 45 3.37 -4.84 7.63
CA ILE A 45 2.77 -5.20 6.33
C ILE A 45 1.24 -5.00 6.34
N PRO A 46 0.48 -5.47 7.35
CA PRO A 46 -0.97 -5.22 7.39
C PRO A 46 -1.33 -3.73 7.37
N MET A 47 -0.53 -2.89 8.03
CA MET A 47 -0.73 -1.43 8.02
C MET A 47 -0.44 -0.82 6.64
N ASN A 48 0.61 -1.28 5.96
CA ASN A 48 0.94 -0.83 4.60
C ASN A 48 -0.14 -1.26 3.61
N MET A 49 -0.66 -2.49 3.72
CA MET A 49 -1.75 -2.98 2.87
C MET A 49 -3.05 -2.17 3.06
N LYS A 50 -3.38 -1.79 4.31
CA LYS A 50 -4.51 -0.88 4.58
C LYS A 50 -4.32 0.50 3.96
N ALA A 51 -3.10 1.04 4.01
CA ALA A 51 -2.78 2.33 3.38
C ALA A 51 -2.88 2.26 1.85
N ILE A 52 -2.44 1.17 1.23
CA ILE A 52 -2.61 0.93 -0.22
C ILE A 52 -4.10 0.84 -0.57
N ALA A 53 -4.89 0.08 0.19
CA ALA A 53 -6.33 -0.01 0.01
C ALA A 53 -6.98 1.39 0.07
N LYS A 54 -6.54 2.24 1.00
CA LYS A 54 -7.05 3.60 1.09
C LYS A 54 -6.69 4.44 -0.15
N GLY A 55 -5.49 4.27 -0.69
CA GLY A 55 -5.08 4.89 -1.95
C GLY A 55 -5.97 4.49 -3.14
N LEU A 56 -6.33 3.20 -3.21
CA LEU A 56 -7.27 2.69 -4.22
C LEU A 56 -8.66 3.32 -4.09
N GLU A 57 -9.13 3.63 -2.87
CA GLU A 57 -10.43 4.28 -2.68
C GLU A 57 -10.45 5.74 -3.12
N ILE A 58 -9.37 6.50 -2.85
CA ILE A 58 -9.34 7.96 -2.99
C ILE A 58 -9.46 8.42 -4.45
N VAL A 59 -8.85 7.69 -5.39
CA VAL A 59 -8.78 8.14 -6.79
C VAL A 59 -9.93 7.56 -7.58
N GLU A 60 -10.71 8.39 -8.27
CA GLU A 60 -11.65 7.91 -9.28
C GLU A 60 -10.94 7.76 -10.63
N LYS A 61 -11.26 6.69 -11.36
CA LYS A 61 -10.69 6.47 -12.68
C LYS A 61 -11.44 7.40 -13.65
N VAL A 62 -10.72 8.34 -14.24
CA VAL A 62 -11.22 9.21 -15.32
C VAL A 62 -11.45 8.38 -16.57
#